data_AF-A0A9E4Z4R2-F1
#
_entry.id   AF-A0A9E4Z4R2-F1
#
_cell.length_a   1.000
_cell.length_b   1.000
_cell.length_c   1.000
_cell.angle_alpha   90.00
_cell.angle_beta   90.00
_cell.angle_gamma   90.00
#
_symmetry.space_group_name_H-M   'P 1'
#
loop_
_entity.id
_entity.type
_entity.pdbx_description
1 polymer ?
#
loop_
_entity_poly.entity_id
_entity_poly.type
_entity_poly.pdbx_seq_one_letter_code
_entity_poly.pdbx_strand_id
1 'polypeptide(L)'
;MTSPGRISPEDLESVITRGVSEIISRDEFVRLLQSGKKLRLKMGFDPSRPDIHLGHVVGLRKLRQLQDLGHQVILIVGDWTAQIGDPSGQSATRTTLTHAQVLENAESYLRQFFKVIDPDRAEVRHQSEWFGDFGLAKILELTGRFTVAQFLQRADFAQRFADQKPIAITELLYPLLQAYDSVAIEADVEFGGTDQMFNLLVGRELQGMMGQTPQQCFLMPILVGTDGVQKMSKSLDNYVAVDEEPVDMYGKLMSVPDEQIISYL
;
A
#
# COMPACT_ATOMS: atom_id res chain seq x y z
N MET A 1 -22.07 14.19 -6.43
CA MET A 1 -20.92 13.44 -6.99
C MET A 1 -21.42 12.63 -8.17
N THR A 2 -20.83 12.82 -9.35
CA THR A 2 -21.17 12.11 -10.58
C THR A 2 -20.64 10.67 -10.52
N SER A 3 -21.48 9.69 -10.88
CA SER A 3 -21.01 8.31 -11.07
C SER A 3 -19.94 8.25 -12.15
N PRO A 4 -18.96 7.33 -12.06
CA PRO A 4 -18.01 7.09 -13.15
C PRO A 4 -18.74 6.90 -14.48
N GLY A 5 -18.32 7.65 -15.50
CA GLY A 5 -18.83 7.50 -16.85
C GLY A 5 -18.36 6.19 -17.48
N ARG A 6 -18.82 5.91 -18.71
CA ARG A 6 -18.29 4.79 -19.49
C ARG A 6 -16.81 5.03 -19.79
N ILE A 7 -15.95 4.12 -19.34
CA ILE A 7 -14.51 4.20 -19.52
C ILE A 7 -14.15 3.82 -20.96
N SER A 8 -13.27 4.59 -21.59
CA SER A 8 -12.83 4.32 -22.96
C SER A 8 -11.95 3.04 -22.99
N PRO A 9 -11.90 2.32 -24.12
CA PRO A 9 -11.00 1.17 -24.26
C PRO A 9 -9.52 1.54 -24.02
N GLU A 10 -9.11 2.75 -24.42
CA GLU A 10 -7.74 3.25 -24.24
C GLU A 10 -7.42 3.51 -22.76
N ASP A 11 -8.33 4.17 -22.03
CA ASP A 11 -8.18 4.39 -20.59
C ASP A 11 -8.14 3.06 -19.83
N LEU A 12 -9.00 2.12 -20.20
CA LEU A 12 -9.03 0.79 -19.61
C LEU A 12 -7.69 0.07 -19.78
N GLU A 13 -7.18 0.04 -21.02
CA GLU A 13 -5.90 -0.61 -21.31
C GLU A 13 -4.75 0.05 -20.55
N SER A 14 -4.72 1.38 -20.53
CA SER A 14 -3.72 2.16 -19.78
C SER A 14 -3.77 1.88 -18.28
N VAL A 15 -4.96 1.80 -17.68
CA VAL A 15 -5.16 1.49 -16.26
C VAL A 15 -4.61 0.12 -15.90
N ILE A 16 -4.85 -0.89 -16.73
CA ILE A 16 -4.52 -2.29 -16.40
C ILE A 16 -3.11 -2.74 -16.82
N THR A 17 -2.40 -1.95 -17.63
CA THR A 17 -1.05 -2.32 -18.13
C THR A 17 0.06 -1.38 -17.69
N ARG A 18 -0.12 -0.06 -17.83
CA ARG A 18 0.97 0.89 -17.60
C ARG A 18 1.30 1.01 -16.11
N GLY A 19 2.54 0.72 -15.75
CA GLY A 19 3.01 0.81 -14.36
C GLY A 19 2.33 -0.20 -13.44
N VAL A 20 1.89 -1.34 -13.98
CA VAL A 20 1.24 -2.43 -13.23
C VAL A 20 2.08 -3.68 -13.39
N SER A 21 2.47 -4.29 -12.26
CA SER A 21 3.15 -5.58 -12.27
C SER A 21 2.15 -6.72 -12.44
N GLU A 22 1.08 -6.70 -11.63
CA GLU A 22 0.05 -7.73 -11.65
C GLU A 22 -1.26 -7.21 -11.07
N ILE A 23 -2.39 -7.74 -11.55
CA ILE A 23 -3.72 -7.54 -10.98
C ILE A 23 -4.29 -8.91 -10.65
N ILE A 24 -4.45 -9.20 -9.36
CA ILE A 24 -5.08 -10.43 -8.92
C ILE A 24 -6.58 -10.30 -9.18
N SER A 25 -7.14 -11.29 -9.90
CA SER A 25 -8.51 -11.25 -10.41
C SER A 25 -8.79 -10.12 -11.42
N ARG A 26 -7.85 -9.86 -12.34
CA ARG A 26 -7.95 -8.84 -13.41
C ARG A 26 -9.32 -8.78 -14.11
N ASP A 27 -9.89 -9.92 -14.50
CA ASP A 27 -11.18 -9.95 -15.19
C ASP A 27 -12.35 -9.46 -14.33
N GLU A 28 -12.32 -9.74 -13.03
CA GLU A 28 -13.29 -9.19 -12.07
C GLU A 28 -13.11 -7.69 -11.92
N PHE A 29 -11.86 -7.22 -11.81
CA PHE A 29 -11.56 -5.80 -11.79
C PHE A 29 -12.12 -5.08 -13.03
N VAL A 30 -11.89 -5.60 -14.23
CA VAL A 30 -12.41 -5.00 -15.47
C VAL A 30 -13.93 -4.93 -15.45
N ARG A 31 -14.61 -6.00 -15.00
CA ARG A 31 -16.08 -6.01 -14.85
C ARG A 31 -16.56 -4.97 -13.83
N LEU A 32 -15.88 -4.86 -12.69
CA LEU A 32 -16.21 -3.87 -11.65
C LEU A 32 -16.02 -2.44 -12.18
N LEU A 33 -14.93 -2.19 -12.88
CA LEU A 33 -14.62 -0.90 -13.46
C LEU A 33 -15.67 -0.48 -14.51
N GLN A 34 -16.16 -1.43 -15.31
CA GLN A 34 -17.20 -1.21 -16.32
C GLN A 34 -18.63 -1.15 -15.74
N SER A 35 -18.84 -1.51 -14.48
CA SER A 35 -20.17 -1.55 -13.85
C SER A 35 -20.80 -0.16 -13.64
N GLY A 36 -20.00 0.91 -13.73
CA GLY A 36 -20.41 2.28 -13.38
C GLY A 36 -20.48 2.53 -11.87
N LYS A 37 -20.16 1.54 -11.03
CA LYS A 37 -20.01 1.72 -9.58
C LYS A 37 -18.79 2.61 -9.29
N LYS A 38 -18.97 3.57 -8.39
CA LYS A 38 -17.84 4.32 -7.80
C LYS A 38 -17.04 3.41 -6.87
N LEU A 39 -16.00 2.77 -7.41
CA LEU A 39 -15.10 1.92 -6.65
C LEU A 39 -14.36 2.67 -5.53
N ARG A 40 -14.11 1.94 -4.43
CA ARG A 40 -13.35 2.37 -3.25
C ARG A 40 -11.92 1.83 -3.33
N LEU A 41 -10.95 2.72 -3.53
CA LEU A 41 -9.56 2.41 -3.83
C LEU A 41 -8.71 2.64 -2.58
N LYS A 42 -8.27 1.56 -1.94
CA LYS A 42 -7.46 1.58 -0.72
C LYS A 42 -5.98 1.68 -1.03
N MET A 43 -5.29 2.59 -0.36
CA MET A 43 -3.84 2.52 -0.20
C MET A 43 -3.46 2.92 1.22
N GLY A 44 -2.84 1.98 1.93
CA GLY A 44 -2.31 2.22 3.27
C GLY A 44 -0.85 2.68 3.25
N PHE A 45 -0.46 3.39 4.29
CA PHE A 45 0.92 3.79 4.50
C PHE A 45 1.24 3.86 5.99
N ASP A 46 2.45 3.43 6.34
CA ASP A 46 3.00 3.53 7.69
C ASP A 46 3.94 4.74 7.76
N PRO A 47 3.55 5.84 8.43
CA PRO A 47 4.33 7.07 8.48
C PRO A 47 5.50 6.95 9.46
N SER A 48 6.50 6.16 9.05
CA SER A 48 7.70 5.84 9.84
C SER A 48 8.78 6.92 9.78
N ARG A 49 8.69 7.83 8.81
CA ARG A 49 9.53 9.03 8.63
C ARG A 49 8.62 10.17 8.12
N PRO A 50 9.08 11.42 8.00
CA PRO A 50 8.22 12.54 7.56
C PRO A 50 8.10 12.70 6.03
N ASP A 51 9.12 12.36 5.24
CA ASP A 51 9.07 12.56 3.78
C ASP A 51 8.65 11.30 3.01
N ILE A 52 8.19 11.48 1.79
CA ILE A 52 7.98 10.38 0.84
C ILE A 52 8.98 10.53 -0.32
N HIS A 53 9.12 9.46 -1.09
CA HIS A 53 9.99 9.44 -2.27
C HIS A 53 9.25 8.88 -3.48
N LEU A 54 9.86 8.99 -4.67
CA LEU A 54 9.25 8.57 -5.94
C LEU A 54 8.77 7.11 -5.96
N GLY A 55 9.39 6.21 -5.19
CA GLY A 55 8.88 4.85 -5.01
C GLY A 55 7.42 4.78 -4.50
N HIS A 56 7.00 5.68 -3.61
CA HIS A 56 5.61 5.78 -3.17
C HIS A 56 4.69 6.35 -4.26
N VAL A 57 5.24 7.24 -5.09
CA VAL A 57 4.50 7.95 -6.15
C VAL A 57 4.03 7.01 -7.25
N VAL A 58 4.70 5.86 -7.45
CA VAL A 58 4.27 4.83 -8.43
C VAL A 58 2.81 4.42 -8.19
N GLY A 59 2.47 4.04 -6.95
CA GLY A 59 1.10 3.69 -6.57
C GLY A 59 0.15 4.88 -6.60
N LEU A 60 0.59 6.05 -6.11
CA LEU A 60 -0.23 7.26 -6.09
C LEU A 60 -0.64 7.73 -7.49
N ARG A 61 0.25 7.60 -8.48
CA ARG A 61 -0.09 7.95 -9.87
C ARG A 61 -1.15 7.02 -10.46
N LYS A 62 -1.12 5.73 -10.12
CA LYS A 62 -2.17 4.79 -10.53
C LYS A 62 -3.50 5.11 -9.86
N LEU A 63 -3.49 5.44 -8.56
CA LEU A 63 -4.67 5.93 -7.86
C LEU A 63 -5.21 7.20 -8.50
N ARG A 64 -4.35 8.15 -8.84
CA ARG A 64 -4.75 9.40 -9.51
C ARG A 64 -5.44 9.12 -10.85
N GLN A 65 -4.91 8.20 -11.65
CA GLN A 65 -5.54 7.79 -12.91
C GLN A 65 -6.99 7.30 -12.69
N LEU A 66 -7.21 6.45 -11.69
CA LEU A 66 -8.55 5.96 -11.37
C LEU A 66 -9.41 7.04 -10.69
N GLN A 67 -8.80 7.94 -9.93
CA GLN A 67 -9.47 9.12 -9.40
C GLN A 67 -10.00 9.98 -10.55
N ASP A 68 -9.20 10.26 -11.58
CA ASP A 68 -9.65 11.01 -12.75
C ASP A 68 -10.82 10.33 -13.49
N LEU A 69 -10.91 9.00 -13.44
CA LEU A 69 -12.04 8.21 -13.96
C LEU A 69 -13.30 8.22 -13.07
N GLY A 70 -13.28 8.88 -11.91
CA GLY A 70 -14.46 9.08 -11.05
C GLY A 70 -14.47 8.28 -9.76
N HIS A 71 -13.45 7.44 -9.52
CA HIS A 71 -13.40 6.55 -8.35
C HIS A 71 -12.99 7.28 -7.06
N GLN A 72 -13.27 6.67 -5.90
CA GLN A 72 -12.93 7.23 -4.60
C GLN A 72 -11.58 6.69 -4.13
N VAL A 73 -10.60 7.57 -3.94
CA VAL A 73 -9.34 7.22 -3.27
C VAL A 73 -9.56 7.26 -1.76
N ILE A 74 -9.06 6.24 -1.06
CA ILE A 74 -9.08 6.13 0.39
C ILE A 74 -7.66 5.86 0.85
N LEU A 75 -7.09 6.84 1.53
CA LEU A 75 -5.76 6.82 2.10
C LEU A 75 -5.85 6.38 3.56
N ILE A 76 -5.23 5.25 3.90
CA ILE A 76 -5.24 4.72 5.26
C ILE A 76 -3.93 5.10 5.97
N VAL A 77 -4.06 5.92 7.01
CA VAL A 77 -2.97 6.24 7.93
C VAL A 77 -2.78 5.07 8.89
N GLY A 78 -1.68 4.34 8.72
CA GLY A 78 -1.29 3.19 9.52
C GLY A 78 -0.80 3.56 10.91
N ASP A 79 -1.63 4.17 11.75
CA ASP A 79 -1.20 4.70 13.05
C ASP A 79 -1.05 3.64 14.16
N TRP A 80 -1.56 2.43 13.93
CA TRP A 80 -1.31 1.24 14.74
C TRP A 80 -0.24 0.33 14.12
N THR A 81 -0.32 0.10 12.80
CA THR A 81 0.64 -0.74 12.07
C THR A 81 2.05 -0.17 12.12
N ALA A 82 2.21 1.15 12.07
CA ALA A 82 3.51 1.80 12.23
C ALA A 82 4.17 1.55 13.61
N GLN A 83 3.38 1.26 14.64
CA GLN A 83 3.90 0.92 15.97
C GLN A 83 4.43 -0.52 16.03
N ILE A 84 3.96 -1.42 15.16
CA ILE A 84 4.46 -2.79 15.02
C ILE A 84 5.65 -2.83 14.05
N GLY A 85 5.49 -2.14 12.92
CA GLY A 85 6.41 -2.15 11.79
C GLY A 85 6.16 -3.31 10.83
N ASP A 86 5.97 -3.00 9.54
CA ASP A 86 5.79 -4.00 8.49
C ASP A 86 7.04 -4.90 8.35
N PRO A 87 6.91 -6.24 8.53
CA PRO A 87 8.02 -7.16 8.32
C PRO A 87 8.39 -7.37 6.84
N SER A 88 7.58 -6.89 5.88
CA SER A 88 7.70 -7.22 4.45
C SER A 88 9.04 -6.80 3.86
N GLY A 89 9.82 -7.81 3.46
CA GLY A 89 11.13 -7.64 2.84
C GLY A 89 12.21 -7.06 3.75
N GLN A 90 12.06 -7.13 5.08
CA GLN A 90 13.03 -6.58 6.05
C GLN A 90 13.73 -7.66 6.87
N SER A 91 15.00 -7.42 7.19
CA SER A 91 15.89 -8.32 7.93
C SER A 91 16.13 -7.92 9.39
N ALA A 92 15.73 -6.71 9.81
CA ALA A 92 15.97 -6.17 11.15
C ALA A 92 14.70 -5.57 11.78
N THR A 93 14.59 -5.65 13.11
CA THR A 93 13.48 -5.11 13.90
C THR A 93 13.46 -3.58 13.85
N ARG A 94 12.33 -2.97 13.49
CA ARG A 94 12.18 -1.50 13.45
C ARG A 94 12.17 -0.87 14.85
N THR A 95 12.59 0.39 14.92
CA THR A 95 12.41 1.23 16.09
C THR A 95 10.93 1.59 16.26
N THR A 96 10.37 1.34 17.44
CA THR A 96 8.98 1.68 17.78
C THR A 96 8.81 3.20 17.87
N LEU A 97 7.84 3.74 17.11
CA LEU A 97 7.45 5.15 17.19
C LEU A 97 6.27 5.31 18.17
N THR A 98 6.21 6.45 18.86
CA THR A 98 5.03 6.81 19.65
C THR A 98 3.87 7.19 18.72
N HIS A 99 2.64 6.96 19.15
CA HIS A 99 1.45 7.36 18.38
C HIS A 99 1.46 8.84 17.98
N ALA A 100 1.93 9.74 18.86
CA ALA A 100 2.06 11.16 18.56
C ALA A 100 3.05 11.44 17.41
N GLN A 101 4.21 10.79 17.39
CA GLN A 101 5.18 10.92 16.30
C GLN A 101 4.64 10.37 14.98
N VAL A 102 3.87 9.28 15.05
CA VAL A 102 3.24 8.67 13.88
C VAL A 102 2.20 9.62 13.27
N LEU A 103 1.41 10.30 14.10
CA LEU A 103 0.47 11.32 13.64
C LEU A 103 1.17 12.55 13.02
N GLU A 104 2.25 13.04 13.65
CA GLU A 104 3.05 14.15 13.10
C GLU A 104 3.64 13.80 11.71
N ASN A 105 4.20 12.59 11.57
CA ASN A 105 4.69 12.11 10.29
C ASN A 105 3.55 11.95 9.26
N ALA A 106 2.36 11.53 9.69
CA ALA A 106 1.20 11.37 8.83
C ALA A 106 0.76 12.69 8.19
N GLU A 107 0.79 13.80 8.92
CA GLU A 107 0.48 15.13 8.39
C GLU A 107 1.42 15.50 7.23
N SER A 108 2.73 15.27 7.40
CA SER A 108 3.71 15.53 6.36
C SER A 108 3.53 14.61 5.15
N TYR A 109 3.23 13.32 5.38
CA TYR A 109 2.94 12.34 4.33
C TYR A 109 1.74 12.76 3.49
N LEU A 110 0.62 13.10 4.16
CA LEU A 110 -0.61 13.52 3.49
C LEU A 110 -0.40 14.78 2.66
N ARG A 111 0.31 15.78 3.19
CA ARG A 111 0.67 16.99 2.44
C ARG A 111 1.41 16.66 1.13
N GLN A 112 2.32 15.70 1.17
CA GLN A 112 3.07 15.26 -0.02
C GLN A 112 2.24 14.37 -0.94
N PHE A 113 1.35 13.50 -0.41
CA PHE A 113 0.43 12.69 -1.20
C PHE A 113 -0.53 13.57 -2.01
N PHE A 114 -1.00 14.67 -1.43
CA PHE A 114 -1.89 15.62 -2.11
C PHE A 114 -1.21 16.47 -3.19
N LYS A 115 0.11 16.34 -3.40
CA LYS A 115 0.76 16.82 -4.62
C LYS A 115 0.38 15.98 -5.86
N VAL A 116 -0.08 14.75 -5.66
CA VAL A 116 -0.45 13.79 -6.72
C VAL A 116 -1.96 13.50 -6.70
N ILE A 117 -2.49 13.21 -5.52
CA ILE A 117 -3.90 12.89 -5.29
C ILE A 117 -4.70 14.18 -5.12
N ASP A 118 -5.88 14.25 -5.73
CA ASP A 118 -6.82 15.35 -5.50
C ASP A 118 -7.46 15.21 -4.09
N PRO A 119 -7.22 16.15 -3.16
CA PRO A 119 -7.72 16.07 -1.79
C PRO A 119 -9.25 16.19 -1.71
N ASP A 120 -9.90 16.93 -2.62
CA ASP A 120 -11.35 17.12 -2.62
C ASP A 120 -12.10 15.82 -3.00
N ARG A 121 -11.37 14.87 -3.56
CA ARG A 121 -11.86 13.58 -4.06
C ARG A 121 -11.14 12.40 -3.41
N ALA A 122 -10.59 12.61 -2.22
CA ALA A 122 -9.94 11.60 -1.40
C ALA A 122 -10.59 11.53 -0.02
N GLU A 123 -10.54 10.34 0.59
CA GLU A 123 -10.96 10.10 1.96
C GLU A 123 -9.69 9.73 2.73
N VAL A 124 -9.42 10.38 3.87
CA VAL A 124 -8.32 9.99 4.76
C VAL A 124 -8.93 9.31 5.97
N ARG A 125 -8.47 8.10 6.28
CA ARG A 125 -8.97 7.30 7.41
C ARG A 125 -7.80 6.86 8.27
N HIS A 126 -8.00 6.88 9.58
CA HIS A 126 -7.00 6.48 10.56
C HIS A 126 -7.34 5.10 11.13
N GLN A 127 -6.33 4.23 11.25
CA GLN A 127 -6.49 2.93 11.87
C GLN A 127 -7.06 3.00 13.29
N SER A 128 -6.76 4.07 14.03
CA SER A 128 -7.34 4.35 15.33
C SER A 128 -8.87 4.40 15.34
N GLU A 129 -9.52 4.73 14.22
CA GLU A 129 -10.98 4.79 14.12
C GLU A 129 -11.66 3.44 14.39
N TRP A 130 -10.98 2.33 14.09
CA TRP A 130 -11.50 0.99 14.37
C TRP A 130 -10.69 0.25 15.44
N PHE A 131 -9.36 0.39 15.45
CA PHE A 131 -8.53 -0.32 16.42
C PHE A 131 -8.53 0.30 17.82
N GLY A 132 -8.97 1.56 17.98
CA GLY A 132 -9.11 2.20 19.29
C GLY A 132 -10.02 1.43 20.25
N ASP A 133 -11.07 0.80 19.71
CA ASP A 133 -12.06 0.01 20.47
C ASP A 133 -11.92 -1.52 20.24
N PHE A 134 -10.77 -1.98 19.73
CA PHE A 134 -10.53 -3.41 19.49
C PHE A 134 -10.24 -4.16 20.80
N GLY A 135 -11.30 -4.68 21.43
CA GLY A 135 -11.17 -5.56 22.59
C GLY A 135 -10.59 -6.93 22.25
N LEU A 136 -10.13 -7.65 23.29
CA LEU A 136 -9.55 -9.00 23.17
C LEU A 136 -10.45 -9.98 22.40
N ALA A 137 -11.77 -9.89 22.56
CA ALA A 137 -12.71 -10.75 21.83
C ALA A 137 -12.58 -10.60 20.31
N LYS A 138 -12.47 -9.37 19.79
CA LYS A 138 -12.27 -9.12 18.36
C LYS A 138 -10.90 -9.60 17.88
N ILE A 139 -9.87 -9.46 18.71
CA ILE A 139 -8.52 -9.98 18.40
C ILE A 139 -8.56 -11.50 18.25
N LEU A 140 -9.20 -12.21 19.18
CA LEU A 140 -9.36 -13.67 19.11
C LEU A 140 -10.17 -14.09 17.89
N GLU A 141 -11.23 -13.36 17.57
CA GLU A 141 -12.05 -13.59 16.39
C GLU A 141 -11.24 -13.41 15.09
N LEU A 142 -10.44 -12.34 15.00
CA LEU A 142 -9.61 -12.04 13.84
C LEU A 142 -8.47 -13.05 13.68
N THR A 143 -7.73 -13.31 14.75
CA THR A 143 -6.59 -14.24 14.76
C THR A 143 -7.02 -15.69 14.57
N GLY A 144 -8.24 -16.06 14.98
CA GLY A 144 -8.80 -17.39 14.77
C GLY A 144 -9.16 -17.72 13.31
N ARG A 145 -9.15 -16.74 12.39
CA ARG A 145 -9.47 -16.94 10.97
C ARG A 145 -8.29 -17.44 10.14
N PHE A 146 -7.07 -17.25 10.61
CA PHE A 146 -5.86 -17.58 9.88
C PHE A 146 -4.96 -18.51 10.70
N THR A 147 -4.18 -19.31 10.01
CA THR A 147 -3.26 -20.27 10.64
C THR A 147 -1.83 -19.77 10.55
N VAL A 148 -1.01 -20.10 11.54
CA VAL A 148 0.44 -19.85 11.50
C VAL A 148 1.07 -20.45 10.23
N ALA A 149 0.59 -21.60 9.78
CA ALA A 149 1.09 -22.25 8.56
C ALA A 149 0.92 -21.36 7.31
N GLN A 150 -0.19 -20.63 7.18
CA GLN A 150 -0.40 -19.68 6.07
C GLN A 150 0.62 -18.52 6.13
N PHE A 151 0.87 -17.96 7.31
CA PHE A 151 1.88 -16.90 7.47
C PHE A 151 3.29 -17.39 7.14
N LEU A 152 3.62 -18.64 7.49
CA LEU A 152 4.92 -19.23 7.17
C LEU A 152 5.11 -19.59 5.69
N GLN A 153 4.09 -19.43 4.83
CA GLN A 153 4.27 -19.49 3.36
C GLN A 153 4.86 -18.20 2.80
N ARG A 154 4.80 -17.10 3.54
CA ARG A 154 5.41 -15.83 3.15
C ARG A 154 6.93 -15.95 3.19
N ALA A 155 7.61 -15.55 2.11
CA ALA A 155 9.02 -15.85 1.91
C ALA A 155 9.96 -15.36 3.03
N ASP A 156 9.69 -14.18 3.60
CA ASP A 156 10.47 -13.60 4.70
C ASP A 156 10.27 -14.36 6.03
N PHE A 157 9.03 -14.71 6.39
CA PHE A 157 8.76 -15.54 7.57
C PHE A 157 9.26 -16.97 7.38
N ALA A 158 9.09 -17.56 6.19
CA ALA A 158 9.61 -18.87 5.85
C ALA A 158 11.13 -18.92 6.04
N GLN A 159 11.86 -17.94 5.49
CA GLN A 159 13.31 -17.87 5.59
C GLN A 159 13.76 -17.64 7.04
N ARG A 160 13.14 -16.70 7.76
CA ARG A 160 13.50 -16.44 9.17
C ARG A 160 13.22 -17.65 10.05
N PHE A 161 12.11 -18.35 9.83
CA PHE A 161 11.77 -19.55 10.58
C PHE A 161 12.75 -20.69 10.29
N ALA A 162 13.11 -20.91 9.01
CA ALA A 162 14.12 -21.88 8.60
C ALA A 162 15.51 -21.57 9.19
N ASP A 163 15.88 -20.29 9.23
CA ASP A 163 17.12 -19.78 9.83
C ASP A 163 17.08 -19.76 11.38
N GLN A 164 15.96 -20.15 12.01
CA GLN A 164 15.72 -20.02 13.45
C GLN A 164 15.91 -18.60 13.98
N LYS A 165 15.71 -17.59 13.13
CA LYS A 165 15.67 -16.19 13.53
C LYS A 165 14.35 -15.92 14.26
N PRO A 166 14.37 -15.14 15.36
CA PRO A 166 13.14 -14.79 16.07
C PRO A 166 12.12 -14.15 15.14
N ILE A 167 10.84 -14.50 15.31
CA ILE A 167 9.69 -13.82 14.68
C ILE A 167 8.76 -13.46 15.83
N ALA A 168 8.53 -12.17 16.08
CA ALA A 168 7.66 -11.75 17.16
C ALA A 168 6.19 -12.02 16.81
N ILE A 169 5.37 -12.38 17.80
CA ILE A 169 3.92 -12.60 17.60
C ILE A 169 3.26 -11.33 17.03
N THR A 170 3.71 -10.15 17.44
CA THR A 170 3.23 -8.86 16.94
C THR A 170 3.44 -8.72 15.42
N GLU A 171 4.52 -9.29 14.86
CA GLU A 171 4.76 -9.29 13.41
C GLU A 171 3.72 -10.11 12.65
N LEU A 172 3.18 -11.18 13.26
CA LEU A 172 2.11 -11.99 12.69
C LEU A 172 0.75 -11.27 12.72
N LEU A 173 0.58 -10.29 13.63
CA LEU A 173 -0.63 -9.48 13.69
C LEU A 173 -0.67 -8.44 12.57
N TYR A 174 0.49 -7.98 12.08
CA TYR A 174 0.55 -6.90 11.08
C TYR A 174 -0.32 -7.16 9.85
N PRO A 175 -0.23 -8.32 9.14
CA PRO A 175 -1.05 -8.54 7.96
C PRO A 175 -2.54 -8.65 8.28
N LEU A 176 -2.89 -9.08 9.50
CA LEU A 176 -4.30 -9.15 9.95
C LEU A 176 -4.88 -7.75 10.17
N LEU A 177 -4.11 -6.84 10.74
CA LEU A 177 -4.53 -5.45 10.92
C LEU A 177 -4.72 -4.78 9.57
N GLN A 178 -3.72 -4.87 8.68
CA GLN A 178 -3.84 -4.33 7.33
C GLN A 178 -5.03 -4.94 6.56
N ALA A 179 -5.28 -6.24 6.72
CA ALA A 179 -6.44 -6.89 6.10
C ALA A 179 -7.78 -6.36 6.66
N TYR A 180 -7.86 -6.12 7.96
CA TYR A 180 -9.07 -5.59 8.58
C TYR A 180 -9.38 -4.16 8.12
N ASP A 181 -8.36 -3.36 7.77
CA ASP A 181 -8.57 -2.03 7.18
C ASP A 181 -9.45 -2.13 5.92
N SER A 182 -9.28 -3.16 5.09
CA SER A 182 -10.11 -3.40 3.90
C SER A 182 -11.55 -3.74 4.24
N VAL A 183 -11.76 -4.50 5.32
CA VAL A 183 -13.11 -4.79 5.83
C VAL A 183 -13.77 -3.53 6.35
N ALA A 184 -13.04 -2.74 7.14
CA ALA A 184 -13.55 -1.53 7.79
C ALA A 184 -14.03 -0.48 6.78
N ILE A 185 -13.36 -0.39 5.63
CA ILE A 185 -13.71 0.57 4.58
C ILE A 185 -14.47 -0.05 3.41
N GLU A 186 -14.78 -1.35 3.42
CA GLU A 186 -15.38 -2.07 2.28
C GLU A 186 -14.62 -1.82 0.97
N ALA A 187 -13.31 -2.07 0.98
CA ALA A 187 -12.44 -1.81 -0.16
C ALA A 187 -12.84 -2.67 -1.37
N ASP A 188 -12.97 -2.03 -2.55
CA ASP A 188 -13.15 -2.75 -3.82
C ASP A 188 -11.80 -3.14 -4.42
N VAL A 189 -10.78 -2.32 -4.21
CA VAL A 189 -9.42 -2.50 -4.75
C VAL A 189 -8.40 -2.02 -3.71
N GLU A 190 -7.33 -2.79 -3.49
CA GLU A 190 -6.17 -2.38 -2.69
C GLU A 190 -4.91 -2.32 -3.55
N PHE A 191 -4.13 -1.25 -3.36
CA PHE A 191 -2.88 -0.99 -4.09
C PHE A 191 -1.69 -1.19 -3.17
N GLY A 192 -0.65 -1.86 -3.69
CA GLY A 192 0.60 -2.08 -2.97
C GLY A 192 1.75 -2.38 -3.93
N GLY A 193 2.99 -2.31 -3.42
CA GLY A 193 4.14 -2.83 -4.15
C GLY A 193 4.09 -4.36 -4.26
N THR A 194 4.92 -4.95 -5.12
CA THR A 194 5.02 -6.42 -5.21
C THR A 194 5.46 -7.07 -3.89
N ASP A 195 6.13 -6.33 -3.01
CA ASP A 195 6.49 -6.76 -1.66
C ASP A 195 5.29 -6.84 -0.69
N GLN A 196 4.14 -6.25 -1.05
CA GLN A 196 2.90 -6.27 -0.27
C GLN A 196 1.91 -7.37 -0.69
N MET A 197 2.26 -8.21 -1.68
CA MET A 197 1.34 -9.20 -2.25
C MET A 197 0.64 -10.08 -1.21
N PHE A 198 1.39 -10.58 -0.22
CA PHE A 198 0.82 -11.39 0.84
C PHE A 198 -0.23 -10.61 1.65
N ASN A 199 0.08 -9.38 2.07
CA ASN A 199 -0.84 -8.59 2.90
C ASN A 199 -2.14 -8.28 2.14
N LEU A 200 -2.05 -7.95 0.84
CA LEU A 200 -3.21 -7.71 -0.02
C LEU A 200 -4.09 -8.97 -0.17
N LEU A 201 -3.46 -10.15 -0.27
CA LEU A 201 -4.17 -11.43 -0.36
C LEU A 201 -4.88 -11.78 0.96
N VAL A 202 -4.23 -11.56 2.11
CA VAL A 202 -4.87 -11.72 3.42
C VAL A 202 -6.07 -10.79 3.55
N GLY A 203 -5.98 -9.55 3.07
CA GLY A 203 -7.12 -8.61 2.97
C GLY A 203 -8.27 -9.17 2.15
N ARG A 204 -7.97 -9.67 0.94
CA ARG A 204 -8.96 -10.28 0.04
C ARG A 204 -9.65 -11.49 0.69
N GLU A 205 -8.88 -12.39 1.31
CA GLU A 205 -9.40 -13.58 1.99
C GLU A 205 -10.27 -13.21 3.20
N LEU A 206 -9.81 -12.27 4.03
CA LEU A 206 -10.56 -11.82 5.22
C LEU A 206 -11.91 -11.20 4.83
N GLN A 207 -11.95 -10.34 3.80
CA GLN A 207 -13.21 -9.79 3.31
C GLN A 207 -14.20 -10.90 2.91
N GLY A 208 -13.73 -11.92 2.19
CA GLY A 208 -14.55 -13.08 1.85
C GLY A 208 -15.05 -13.85 3.07
N MET A 209 -14.18 -14.10 4.06
CA MET A 209 -14.55 -14.74 5.34
C MET A 209 -15.55 -13.91 6.15
N MET A 210 -15.59 -12.59 5.95
CA MET A 210 -16.52 -11.67 6.60
C MET A 210 -17.75 -11.35 5.74
N GLY A 211 -17.95 -12.07 4.63
CA GLY A 211 -19.12 -11.94 3.76
C GLY A 211 -19.12 -10.70 2.86
N GLN A 212 -18.00 -9.98 2.77
CA GLN A 212 -17.82 -8.89 1.81
C GLN A 212 -17.36 -9.42 0.45
N THR A 213 -17.53 -8.59 -0.59
CA THR A 213 -16.90 -8.88 -1.89
C THR A 213 -15.38 -8.76 -1.75
N PRO A 214 -14.59 -9.80 -2.09
CA PRO A 214 -13.14 -9.72 -1.97
C PRO A 214 -12.54 -8.63 -2.87
N GLN A 215 -11.68 -7.77 -2.31
CA GLN A 215 -11.00 -6.71 -3.04
C GLN A 215 -10.12 -7.24 -4.16
N GLN A 216 -9.96 -6.45 -5.22
CA GLN A 216 -8.98 -6.72 -6.28
C GLN A 216 -7.61 -6.21 -5.84
N CYS A 217 -6.55 -6.97 -6.08
CA CYS A 217 -5.20 -6.62 -5.62
C CYS A 217 -4.39 -6.03 -6.77
N PHE A 218 -3.98 -4.77 -6.66
CA PHE A 218 -3.13 -4.08 -7.62
C PHE A 218 -1.68 -4.07 -7.12
N LEU A 219 -0.83 -4.84 -7.79
CA LEU A 219 0.60 -4.89 -7.50
C LEU A 219 1.36 -3.96 -8.45
N MET A 220 1.96 -2.93 -7.88
CA MET A 220 2.79 -1.96 -8.57
C MET A 220 4.24 -2.41 -8.58
N PRO A 221 5.00 -2.16 -9.67
CA PRO A 221 6.42 -2.47 -9.68
C PRO A 221 7.15 -1.66 -8.61
N ILE A 222 8.22 -2.26 -8.08
CA ILE A 222 9.10 -1.57 -7.13
C ILE A 222 10.05 -0.68 -7.93
N LEU A 223 10.03 0.63 -7.63
CA LEU A 223 10.98 1.56 -8.24
C LEU A 223 12.39 1.31 -7.66
N VAL A 224 13.33 1.02 -8.54
CA VAL A 224 14.75 0.91 -8.20
C VAL A 224 15.29 2.31 -7.87
N GLY A 225 16.14 2.41 -6.85
CA GLY A 225 16.73 3.67 -6.43
C GLY A 225 17.77 4.22 -7.41
N THR A 226 18.35 5.36 -7.06
CA THR A 226 19.40 6.01 -7.86
C THR A 226 20.70 5.20 -7.96
N ASP A 227 20.86 4.17 -7.13
CA ASP A 227 21.96 3.20 -7.17
C ASP A 227 21.79 2.14 -8.28
N GLY A 228 20.60 2.03 -8.87
CA GLY A 228 20.34 1.15 -10.01
C GLY A 228 20.09 -0.33 -9.68
N VAL A 229 20.20 -0.73 -8.41
CA VAL A 229 20.09 -2.14 -8.01
C VAL A 229 19.03 -2.33 -6.95
N GLN A 230 19.09 -1.57 -5.86
CA GLN A 230 18.20 -1.76 -4.72
C GLN A 230 16.90 -1.00 -4.89
N LYS A 231 15.84 -1.45 -4.19
CA LYS A 231 14.61 -0.67 -4.12
C LYS A 231 14.88 0.72 -3.56
N MET A 232 14.18 1.72 -4.10
CA MET A 232 14.26 3.09 -3.61
C MET A 232 13.86 3.13 -2.13
N SER A 233 14.77 3.60 -1.28
CA SER A 233 14.63 3.57 0.17
C SER A 233 15.44 4.68 0.83
N LYS A 234 14.80 5.37 1.77
CA LYS A 234 15.49 6.36 2.60
C LYS A 234 16.66 5.79 3.40
N SER A 235 16.55 4.53 3.82
CA SER A 235 17.58 3.88 4.64
C SER A 235 18.82 3.51 3.84
N LEU A 236 18.72 3.45 2.50
CA LEU A 236 19.83 3.16 1.59
C LEU A 236 20.39 4.43 0.95
N ASP A 237 19.83 5.60 1.27
CA ASP A 237 20.19 6.90 0.69
C ASP A 237 20.17 6.92 -0.86
N ASN A 238 19.30 6.12 -1.46
CA ASN A 238 19.16 5.96 -2.92
C ASN A 238 17.82 6.51 -3.44
N TYR A 239 17.29 7.55 -2.79
CA TYR A 239 15.93 8.05 -3.01
C TYR A 239 15.89 9.48 -3.52
N VAL A 240 14.82 9.77 -4.26
CA VAL A 240 14.44 11.12 -4.71
C VAL A 240 13.19 11.53 -3.92
N ALA A 241 13.30 12.55 -3.08
CA ALA A 241 12.17 13.02 -2.28
C ALA A 241 11.18 13.83 -3.13
N VAL A 242 9.90 13.79 -2.77
CA VAL A 242 8.85 14.51 -3.51
C VAL A 242 8.78 16.00 -3.13
N ASP A 243 9.36 16.37 -1.99
CA ASP A 243 9.42 17.74 -1.46
C ASP A 243 10.86 18.30 -1.47
N GLU A 244 11.71 17.73 -2.33
CA GLU A 244 13.08 18.25 -2.53
C GLU A 244 13.08 19.47 -3.45
N GLU A 245 14.16 20.26 -3.41
CA GLU A 245 14.32 21.37 -4.35
C GLU A 245 14.41 20.86 -5.79
N PRO A 246 13.85 21.58 -6.79
CA PRO A 246 13.83 21.13 -8.18
C PRO A 246 15.22 20.77 -8.74
N VAL A 247 16.25 21.50 -8.33
CA VAL A 247 17.64 21.26 -8.75
C VAL A 247 18.18 19.94 -8.21
N ASP A 248 17.84 19.58 -6.99
CA ASP A 248 18.30 18.36 -6.34
C ASP A 248 17.55 17.15 -6.90
N MET A 249 16.23 17.25 -7.10
CA MET A 249 15.46 16.22 -7.81
C MET A 249 16.04 15.97 -9.20
N TYR A 250 16.32 17.04 -9.97
CA TYR A 250 16.91 16.92 -11.29
C TYR A 250 18.27 16.23 -11.24
N GLY A 251 19.16 16.68 -10.35
CA GLY A 251 20.50 16.08 -10.18
C GLY A 251 20.46 14.60 -9.86
N LYS A 252 19.60 14.18 -8.92
CA LYS A 252 19.42 12.76 -8.55
C LYS A 252 18.79 11.92 -9.66
N LEU A 253 17.85 12.47 -10.42
CA LEU A 253 17.26 11.77 -11.55
C LEU A 253 18.26 11.60 -12.70
N MET A 254 19.17 12.56 -12.89
CA MET A 254 20.25 12.46 -13.87
C MET A 254 21.33 11.43 -13.50
N SER A 255 21.40 11.00 -12.24
CA SER A 255 22.31 9.93 -11.81
C SER A 255 21.72 8.52 -11.94
N VAL A 256 20.46 8.38 -12.37
CA VAL A 256 19.83 7.06 -12.56
C VAL A 256 20.55 6.32 -13.71
N PRO A 257 21.01 5.08 -13.50
CA PRO A 257 21.69 4.32 -14.55
C PRO A 257 20.82 4.07 -15.79
N ASP A 258 21.44 4.04 -16.97
CA ASP A 258 20.75 3.90 -18.26
C ASP A 258 19.83 2.67 -18.32
N GLU A 259 20.26 1.56 -17.71
CA GLU A 259 19.49 0.31 -17.62
C GLU A 259 18.17 0.44 -16.84
N GLN A 260 18.05 1.46 -15.99
CA GLN A 260 16.84 1.76 -15.22
C GLN A 260 15.96 2.84 -15.85
N ILE A 261 16.37 3.52 -16.93
CA ILE A 261 15.58 4.62 -17.52
C ILE A 261 14.17 4.16 -17.91
N ILE A 262 14.03 2.96 -18.48
CA ILE A 262 12.72 2.43 -18.90
C ILE A 262 11.79 2.20 -17.71
N SER A 263 12.31 1.86 -16.53
CA SER A 263 11.48 1.66 -15.34
C SER A 263 10.96 2.98 -14.75
N TYR A 264 11.56 4.11 -15.13
CA TYR A 264 11.18 5.46 -14.70
C TYR A 264 10.20 6.20 -15.65
N LEU A 265 9.92 5.66 -16.85
CA LEU A 265 9.03 6.26 -17.87
C LEU A 265 7.60 5.70 -17.86
#